data_AF-A0A368FW90-F1
#
_entry.id   AF-A0A368FW90-F1
#
_cell.length_a   1.000
_cell.length_b   1.000
_cell.length_c   1.000
_cell.angle_alpha   90.00
_cell.angle_beta   90.00
_cell.angle_gamma   90.00
#
_symmetry.space_group_name_H-M   'P 1'
#
loop_
_entity.id
_entity.type
_entity.pdbx_description
1 polymer ?
#
loop_
_entity_poly.entity_id
_entity_poly.type
_entity_poly.pdbx_seq_one_letter_code
_entity_poly.pdbx_strand_id
1 'polypeptide(L)'
;MAHEAMFNGWLMGIRTVFTDHSLFGFADASAILTNTLVLQYSLANVDRVICVSYTSKENTVLRGKLDPRKVFTIPNAIETRLFYPDPEQFYGNPTTIIFLGRLVYRKGADLLCAIIPKVCARHPKVRFIVGGDGPKRLELEEMREKYHLHSRVTLLGTLPHNMVREVLVQGQVCVLFLMKLL
;
A
#
# COMPACT_ATOMS: atom_id res chain seq x y z
N MET A 1 23.65 -1.58 -2.81
CA MET A 1 23.32 -2.87 -2.17
C MET A 1 22.75 -3.90 -3.16
N ALA A 2 21.47 -3.91 -3.54
CA ALA A 2 20.93 -4.97 -4.42
C ALA A 2 21.60 -5.02 -5.81
N HIS A 3 21.92 -3.86 -6.37
CA HIS A 3 22.57 -3.73 -7.69
C HIS A 3 24.00 -4.29 -7.74
N GLU A 4 24.78 -4.08 -6.68
CA GLU A 4 26.15 -4.60 -6.58
C GLU A 4 26.16 -6.11 -6.43
N ALA A 5 25.22 -6.68 -5.67
CA ALA A 5 25.08 -8.13 -5.55
C ALA A 5 24.74 -8.79 -6.89
N MET A 6 23.86 -8.17 -7.69
CA MET A 6 23.54 -8.65 -9.04
C MET A 6 24.76 -8.58 -9.96
N PHE A 7 25.51 -7.48 -9.92
CA PHE A 7 26.70 -7.31 -10.75
C PHE A 7 27.81 -8.31 -10.40
N ASN A 8 28.07 -8.52 -9.10
CA ASN A 8 29.04 -9.52 -8.64
C ASN A 8 28.59 -10.95 -8.96
N GLY A 9 27.29 -11.26 -8.80
CA GLY A 9 26.74 -12.56 -9.18
C GLY A 9 26.95 -12.87 -10.65
N TRP A 10 26.73 -11.87 -11.52
CA TRP A 10 27.01 -11.97 -12.95
C TRP A 10 28.50 -12.21 -13.25
N LEU A 11 29.41 -11.46 -12.61
CA LEU A 11 30.87 -11.66 -12.76
C LEU A 11 31.33 -13.06 -12.32
N MET A 12 30.65 -13.64 -11.32
CA MET A 12 30.95 -14.98 -10.80
C MET A 12 30.23 -16.11 -11.57
N GLY A 13 29.44 -15.79 -12.60
CA GLY A 13 28.66 -16.78 -13.36
C GLY A 13 27.49 -17.40 -12.58
N ILE A 14 27.05 -16.76 -11.49
CA ILE A 14 25.95 -17.20 -10.65
C ILE A 14 24.64 -16.65 -11.19
N ARG A 15 23.61 -17.49 -11.26
CA ARG A 15 22.27 -17.04 -11.69
C ARG A 15 21.63 -16.12 -10.65
N THR A 16 21.09 -15.00 -11.10
CA THR A 16 20.51 -13.97 -10.24
C THR A 16 19.02 -13.78 -10.51
N VAL A 17 18.24 -13.60 -9.43
CA VAL A 17 16.81 -13.30 -9.51
C VAL A 17 16.53 -12.01 -8.76
N PHE A 18 15.88 -11.05 -9.42
CA PHE A 18 15.50 -9.78 -8.81
C PHE A 18 14.01 -9.77 -8.46
N THR A 19 13.67 -9.39 -7.23
CA THR A 19 12.28 -9.30 -6.75
C THR A 19 11.86 -7.85 -6.57
N ASP A 20 10.92 -7.39 -7.40
CA ASP A 20 10.39 -6.04 -7.33
C ASP A 20 9.14 -5.97 -6.41
N HIS A 21 9.33 -5.34 -5.25
CA HIS A 21 8.31 -5.14 -4.23
C HIS A 21 7.79 -3.69 -4.17
N SER A 22 8.27 -2.78 -5.02
CA SER A 22 7.90 -1.38 -4.93
C SER A 22 7.96 -0.71 -6.29
N LEU A 23 6.78 -0.30 -6.76
CA LEU A 23 6.68 0.79 -7.72
C LEU A 23 7.28 2.03 -7.05
N PHE A 24 8.57 2.30 -7.31
CA PHE A 24 9.14 3.62 -7.06
C PHE A 24 8.24 4.64 -7.75
N GLY A 25 7.63 5.50 -6.95
CA GLY A 25 6.64 6.47 -7.39
C GLY A 25 7.24 7.49 -8.35
N PHE A 26 6.41 8.00 -9.25
CA PHE A 26 6.72 9.03 -10.25
C PHE A 26 6.96 10.43 -9.65
N ALA A 27 7.34 10.54 -8.37
CA ALA A 27 7.30 11.82 -7.67
C ALA A 27 8.42 12.80 -8.07
N ASP A 28 9.48 12.34 -8.72
CA ASP A 28 10.59 13.19 -9.15
C ASP A 28 11.11 12.79 -10.54
N ALA A 29 11.21 13.75 -11.46
CA ALA A 29 11.77 13.54 -12.80
C ALA A 29 13.23 13.07 -12.76
N SER A 30 13.99 13.51 -11.75
CA SER A 30 15.34 13.02 -11.47
C SER A 30 15.34 11.56 -11.01
N ALA A 31 14.34 11.15 -10.22
CA ALA A 31 14.13 9.76 -9.84
C ALA A 31 13.67 8.90 -11.03
N ILE A 32 12.89 9.44 -11.98
CA ILE A 32 12.52 8.72 -13.21
C ILE A 32 13.75 8.47 -14.07
N LEU A 33 14.60 9.48 -14.30
CA LEU A 33 15.79 9.33 -15.14
C LEU A 33 16.83 8.41 -14.47
N THR A 34 17.10 8.61 -13.18
CA THR A 34 18.04 7.80 -12.42
C THR A 34 17.51 6.38 -12.27
N ASN A 35 16.23 6.16 -11.97
CA ASN A 35 15.67 4.81 -11.91
C ASN A 35 15.65 4.15 -13.28
N THR A 36 15.34 4.86 -14.36
CA THR A 36 15.31 4.25 -15.70
C THR A 36 16.71 3.79 -16.11
N LEU A 37 17.74 4.62 -15.89
CA LEU A 37 19.12 4.27 -16.24
C LEU A 37 19.70 3.21 -15.30
N VAL A 38 19.50 3.35 -13.98
CA VAL A 38 20.01 2.38 -12.99
C VAL A 38 19.27 1.06 -13.10
N LEU A 39 17.94 1.04 -13.31
CA LEU A 39 17.19 -0.19 -13.53
C LEU A 39 17.57 -0.85 -14.85
N GLN A 40 17.69 -0.09 -15.95
CA GLN A 40 18.12 -0.67 -17.23
C GLN A 40 19.51 -1.29 -17.13
N TYR A 41 20.48 -0.58 -16.55
CA TYR A 41 21.85 -1.08 -16.42
C TYR A 41 21.93 -2.27 -15.46
N SER A 42 21.24 -2.19 -14.32
CA SER A 42 21.32 -3.25 -13.29
C SER A 42 20.53 -4.50 -13.64
N LEU A 43 19.43 -4.35 -14.38
CA LEU A 43 18.59 -5.47 -14.80
C LEU A 43 18.99 -6.03 -16.17
N ALA A 44 19.90 -5.40 -16.91
CA ALA A 44 20.42 -5.92 -18.18
C ALA A 44 21.00 -7.33 -18.01
N ASN A 45 21.73 -7.56 -16.91
CA ASN A 45 22.43 -8.81 -16.62
C ASN A 45 21.66 -9.77 -15.70
N VAL A 46 20.39 -9.48 -15.39
CA VAL A 46 19.58 -10.37 -14.55
C VAL A 46 19.04 -11.55 -15.38
N ASP A 47 19.03 -12.75 -14.78
CA ASP A 47 18.45 -13.91 -15.44
C ASP A 47 16.93 -13.82 -15.45
N ARG A 48 16.34 -13.58 -14.27
CA ARG A 48 14.88 -13.53 -14.08
C ARG A 48 14.48 -12.39 -13.12
N VAL A 49 13.29 -11.86 -13.35
CA VAL A 49 12.66 -10.86 -12.47
C VAL A 49 11.31 -11.38 -11.98
N ILE A 50 11.02 -11.19 -10.71
CA ILE A 50 9.73 -11.51 -10.09
C ILE A 50 9.08 -10.22 -9.60
N CYS A 51 7.86 -9.97 -10.04
CA CYS A 51 7.05 -8.82 -9.62
C CYS A 51 5.86 -9.29 -8.80
N VAL A 52 5.48 -8.51 -7.78
CA VAL A 52 4.34 -8.85 -6.90
C VAL A 52 2.96 -8.66 -7.53
N SER A 53 2.88 -8.01 -8.70
CA SER A 53 1.61 -7.77 -9.41
C SER A 53 1.82 -7.70 -10.92
N TYR A 54 0.76 -7.93 -11.70
CA TYR A 54 0.80 -7.75 -13.15
C TYR A 54 1.11 -6.30 -13.53
N THR A 55 0.52 -5.34 -12.82
CA THR A 55 0.81 -3.92 -13.01
C THR A 55 2.27 -3.57 -12.71
N SER A 56 2.89 -4.22 -11.72
CA SER A 56 4.32 -4.07 -11.47
C SER A 56 5.12 -4.65 -12.63
N LYS A 57 4.80 -5.86 -13.11
CA LYS A 57 5.47 -6.49 -14.25
C LYS A 57 5.45 -5.59 -15.49
N GLU A 58 4.31 -5.02 -15.86
CA GLU A 58 4.19 -4.10 -16.99
C GLU A 58 5.12 -2.89 -16.82
N ASN A 59 5.08 -2.25 -15.66
CA ASN A 59 5.94 -1.10 -15.36
C ASN A 59 7.44 -1.46 -15.37
N THR A 60 7.82 -2.60 -14.80
CA THR A 60 9.22 -3.06 -14.76
C THR A 60 9.73 -3.41 -16.16
N VAL A 61 8.92 -4.05 -16.99
CA VAL A 61 9.24 -4.34 -18.41
C VAL A 61 9.45 -3.04 -19.18
N LEU A 62 8.52 -2.09 -19.06
CA LEU A 62 8.59 -0.82 -19.77
C LEU A 62 9.79 0.03 -19.34
N ARG A 63 10.03 0.17 -18.04
CA ARG A 63 11.14 0.98 -17.50
C ARG A 63 12.50 0.33 -17.71
N GLY A 64 12.60 -0.97 -17.46
CA GLY A 64 13.84 -1.74 -17.56
C GLY A 64 14.20 -2.17 -18.99
N LYS A 65 13.31 -1.96 -19.97
CA LYS A 65 13.45 -2.46 -21.36
C LYS A 65 13.82 -3.95 -21.40
N LEU A 66 13.21 -4.73 -20.50
CA LEU A 66 13.49 -6.16 -20.35
C LEU A 66 12.64 -6.99 -21.30
N ASP A 67 13.15 -8.15 -21.73
CA ASP A 67 12.33 -9.15 -22.42
C ASP A 67 11.21 -9.62 -21.48
N PRO A 68 9.93 -9.49 -21.85
CA PRO A 68 8.79 -9.93 -21.04
C PRO A 68 8.87 -11.41 -20.62
N ARG A 69 9.59 -12.25 -21.39
CA ARG A 69 9.82 -13.67 -21.08
C ARG A 69 10.72 -13.90 -19.87
N LYS A 70 11.51 -12.90 -19.46
CA LYS A 70 12.36 -12.93 -18.26
C LYS A 70 11.63 -12.47 -17.00
N VAL A 71 10.45 -11.86 -17.14
CA VAL A 71 9.71 -11.25 -16.03
C VAL A 71 8.48 -12.08 -15.68
N PHE A 72 8.38 -12.49 -14.42
CA PHE A 72 7.29 -13.28 -13.86
C PHE A 72 6.53 -12.50 -12.80
N THR A 73 5.27 -12.90 -12.58
CA THR A 73 4.43 -12.31 -11.53
C THR A 73 4.14 -13.38 -10.50
N ILE A 74 4.54 -13.13 -9.25
CA ILE A 74 4.22 -13.97 -8.10
C ILE A 74 3.61 -13.07 -7.03
N PRO A 75 2.27 -13.05 -6.88
CA PRO A 75 1.61 -12.25 -5.87
C PRO A 75 2.02 -12.68 -4.47
N ASN A 76 2.14 -11.72 -3.56
CA ASN A 76 2.37 -12.01 -2.15
C ASN A 76 1.16 -12.75 -1.59
N ALA A 77 1.40 -13.91 -0.98
CA ALA A 77 0.37 -14.68 -0.30
C ALA A 77 0.10 -14.11 1.10
N ILE A 78 -1.13 -14.30 1.57
CA ILE A 78 -1.53 -14.05 2.96
C ILE A 78 -1.91 -15.36 3.62
N GLU A 79 -1.65 -15.49 4.92
CA GLU A 79 -2.12 -16.64 5.68
C GLU A 79 -3.62 -16.51 5.96
N THR A 80 -4.43 -17.25 5.21
CA THR A 80 -5.90 -17.18 5.31
C THR A 80 -6.44 -17.60 6.67
N ARG A 81 -5.71 -18.43 7.42
CA ARG A 81 -6.07 -18.85 8.78
C ARG A 81 -6.04 -17.70 9.79
N LEU A 82 -5.23 -16.68 9.53
CA LEU A 82 -5.15 -15.50 10.41
C LEU A 82 -6.27 -14.50 10.12
N PHE A 83 -6.86 -14.51 8.92
CA PHE A 83 -7.84 -13.51 8.48
C PHE A 83 -9.19 -14.19 8.16
N TYR A 84 -9.94 -14.52 9.20
CA TYR A 84 -11.33 -14.98 9.08
C TYR A 84 -12.31 -13.93 9.61
N PRO A 85 -13.47 -13.74 8.96
CA PRO A 85 -14.50 -12.84 9.44
C PRO A 85 -15.15 -13.40 10.71
N ASP A 86 -15.57 -12.50 11.61
CA ASP A 86 -16.39 -12.83 12.78
C ASP A 86 -17.83 -12.32 12.53
N PRO A 87 -18.80 -13.23 12.30
CA PRO A 87 -20.18 -12.85 12.03
C PRO A 87 -20.83 -12.07 13.18
N GLU A 88 -20.49 -12.37 14.44
CA GLU A 88 -21.09 -11.71 15.60
C GLU A 88 -20.70 -10.24 15.65
N GLN A 89 -19.41 -9.95 15.41
CA GLN A 89 -18.92 -8.58 15.33
C GLN A 89 -19.43 -7.83 14.10
N PHE A 90 -19.70 -8.53 12.99
CA PHE A 90 -20.20 -7.93 11.76
C PHE A 90 -21.65 -7.42 11.91
N TYR A 91 -22.54 -8.23 12.49
CA TYR A 91 -23.97 -7.89 12.65
C TYR A 91 -24.29 -7.17 13.95
N GLY A 92 -23.49 -7.37 15.01
CA GLY A 92 -23.71 -6.77 16.33
C GLY A 92 -23.26 -5.31 16.46
N ASN A 93 -22.42 -4.82 15.54
CA ASN A 93 -21.87 -3.46 15.60
C ASN A 93 -22.56 -2.48 14.64
N PRO A 94 -22.59 -1.18 14.96
CA PRO A 94 -22.95 -0.16 13.99
C PRO A 94 -21.99 -0.15 12.80
N THR A 95 -22.45 0.34 11.65
CA THR A 95 -21.67 0.36 10.41
C THR A 95 -20.35 1.10 10.60
N THR A 96 -19.26 0.35 10.60
CA THR A 96 -17.91 0.82 10.85
C THR A 96 -17.10 0.69 9.56
N ILE A 97 -16.56 1.82 9.12
CA ILE A 97 -15.69 1.93 7.96
C ILE A 97 -14.25 1.98 8.45
N ILE A 98 -13.40 1.11 7.92
CA ILE A 98 -12.03 0.94 8.38
C ILE A 98 -11.05 1.35 7.28
N PHE A 99 -10.05 2.14 7.66
CA PHE A 99 -8.87 2.38 6.86
C PHE A 99 -7.63 1.94 7.64
N LEU A 100 -6.83 1.06 7.05
CA LEU A 100 -5.55 0.63 7.62
C LEU A 100 -4.42 0.89 6.62
N GLY A 101 -3.44 1.71 7.02
CA GLY A 101 -2.25 1.96 6.21
C GLY A 101 -1.55 3.26 6.55
N ARG A 102 -0.38 3.46 5.95
CA ARG A 102 0.41 4.68 6.14
C ARG A 102 -0.37 5.91 5.64
N LEU A 103 -0.44 6.96 6.47
CA LEU A 103 -1.15 8.20 6.18
C LEU A 103 -0.30 9.12 5.29
N VAL A 104 -0.29 8.80 4.00
CA VAL A 104 0.44 9.52 2.95
C VAL A 104 -0.45 9.76 1.74
N TYR A 105 -0.10 10.76 0.94
CA TYR A 105 -0.84 11.16 -0.27
C TYR A 105 -1.15 9.98 -1.21
N ARG A 106 -0.16 9.14 -1.51
CA ARG A 106 -0.33 7.95 -2.38
C ARG A 106 -1.35 6.92 -1.87
N LYS A 107 -1.65 6.96 -0.57
CA LYS A 107 -2.65 6.10 0.11
C LYS A 107 -3.97 6.83 0.33
N GLY A 108 -4.18 7.98 -0.32
CA GLY A 108 -5.42 8.74 -0.29
C GLY A 108 -5.77 9.31 1.08
N ALA A 109 -4.78 9.57 1.95
CA ALA A 109 -5.05 10.16 3.27
C ALA A 109 -5.80 11.49 3.17
N ASP A 110 -5.47 12.33 2.18
CA ASP A 110 -6.17 13.59 1.90
C ASP A 110 -7.64 13.38 1.52
N LEU A 111 -7.93 12.31 0.77
CA LEU A 111 -9.29 11.96 0.38
C LEU A 111 -10.12 11.51 1.59
N LEU A 112 -9.51 10.80 2.55
CA LEU A 112 -10.19 10.44 3.81
C LEU A 112 -10.67 11.69 4.55
N CYS A 113 -9.81 12.71 4.70
CA CYS A 113 -10.17 13.98 5.34
C CYS A 113 -11.39 14.64 4.68
N ALA A 114 -11.50 14.56 3.36
CA ALA A 114 -12.60 15.17 2.61
C ALA A 114 -13.91 14.34 2.64
N ILE A 115 -13.81 13.01 2.74
CA ILE A 115 -14.94 12.08 2.64
C ILE A 115 -15.60 11.84 4.01
N ILE A 116 -14.80 11.70 5.08
CA ILE A 116 -15.29 11.36 6.42
C ILE A 116 -16.41 12.32 6.88
N PRO A 117 -16.27 13.66 6.82
CA PRO A 117 -17.33 14.58 7.24
C PRO A 117 -18.61 14.42 6.41
N LYS A 118 -18.48 14.24 5.09
CA LYS A 118 -19.62 14.10 4.17
C LYS A 118 -20.42 12.83 4.45
N VAL A 119 -19.73 11.73 4.75
CA VAL A 119 -20.38 10.45 5.09
C VAL A 119 -21.03 10.53 6.46
N CYS A 120 -20.34 11.08 7.46
CA CYS A 120 -20.90 11.28 8.80
C CYS A 120 -22.14 12.18 8.81
N ALA A 121 -22.20 13.18 7.93
CA ALA A 121 -23.37 14.06 7.79
C ALA A 121 -24.58 13.32 7.18
N ARG A 122 -24.37 12.44 6.19
CA ARG A 122 -25.44 11.67 5.54
C ARG A 122 -25.90 10.45 6.34
N HIS A 123 -24.98 9.82 7.06
CA HIS A 123 -25.22 8.58 7.79
C HIS A 123 -24.86 8.74 9.27
N PRO A 124 -25.84 9.05 10.15
CA PRO A 124 -25.56 9.35 11.55
C PRO A 124 -25.10 8.14 12.38
N LYS A 125 -25.32 6.91 11.89
CA LYS A 125 -24.91 5.66 12.56
C LYS A 125 -23.53 5.15 12.15
N VAL A 126 -22.86 5.81 11.20
CA VAL A 126 -21.56 5.36 10.69
C VAL A 126 -20.43 5.79 11.61
N ARG A 127 -19.48 4.88 11.83
CA ARG A 127 -18.22 5.12 12.52
C ARG A 127 -17.04 4.90 11.58
N PHE A 128 -15.93 5.55 11.88
CA PHE A 128 -14.67 5.40 11.17
C PHE A 128 -13.58 4.95 12.14
N ILE A 129 -12.82 3.93 11.74
CA ILE A 129 -11.59 3.53 12.41
C ILE A 129 -10.44 3.72 11.43
N VAL A 130 -9.47 4.54 11.81
CA VAL A 130 -8.28 4.83 11.00
C VAL A 130 -7.06 4.34 11.76
N GLY A 131 -6.42 3.30 11.24
CA GLY A 131 -5.17 2.76 11.75
C GLY A 131 -4.02 3.05 10.80
N GLY A 132 -2.91 3.48 11.38
CA GLY A 132 -1.70 3.86 10.69
C GLY A 132 -1.22 5.25 11.09
N ASP A 133 0.00 5.55 10.67
CA ASP A 133 0.68 6.80 10.99
C ASP A 133 1.32 7.39 9.73
N GLY A 134 1.66 8.68 9.79
CA GLY A 134 2.27 9.38 8.68
C GLY A 134 2.10 10.89 8.75
N PRO A 135 2.71 11.62 7.79
CA PRO A 135 2.72 13.09 7.79
C PRO A 135 1.31 13.70 7.75
N LYS A 136 0.33 12.98 7.18
CA LYS A 136 -1.06 13.44 7.06
C LYS A 136 -1.93 13.17 8.30
N ARG A 137 -1.34 12.69 9.39
CA ARG A 137 -2.06 12.45 10.64
C ARG A 137 -2.62 13.74 11.26
N LEU A 138 -1.83 14.81 11.27
CA LEU A 138 -2.23 16.09 11.83
C LEU A 138 -3.49 16.63 11.14
N GLU A 139 -3.54 16.56 9.81
CA GLU A 139 -4.71 17.00 9.02
C GLU A 139 -5.98 16.20 9.36
N LEU A 140 -5.85 14.90 9.67
CA LEU A 140 -6.98 14.07 10.12
C LEU A 140 -7.45 14.46 11.53
N GLU A 141 -6.53 14.79 12.42
CA GLU A 141 -6.82 15.25 13.78
C GLU A 141 -7.52 16.61 13.76
N GLU A 142 -7.02 17.57 12.97
CA GLU A 142 -7.63 18.88 12.76
C GLU A 142 -9.04 18.76 12.15
N MET A 143 -9.21 17.89 11.15
CA MET A 143 -10.53 17.61 10.57
C MET A 143 -11.48 17.06 11.64
N ARG A 144 -11.02 16.13 12.48
CA ARG A 144 -11.82 15.53 13.55
C ARG A 144 -12.28 16.58 14.56
N GLU A 145 -11.45 17.57 14.88
CA GLU A 145 -11.78 18.70 15.75
C GLU A 145 -12.77 19.66 15.10
N LYS A 146 -12.48 20.09 13.88
CA LYS A 146 -13.29 21.05 13.12
C LYS A 146 -14.74 20.60 12.94
N TYR A 147 -14.97 19.30 12.77
CA TYR A 147 -16.32 18.73 12.59
C TYR A 147 -16.87 18.05 13.85
N HIS A 148 -16.20 18.17 14.99
CA HIS A 148 -16.58 17.55 16.28
C HIS A 148 -16.85 16.03 16.19
N LEU A 149 -16.08 15.32 15.37
CA LEU A 149 -16.29 13.89 15.07
C LEU A 149 -15.55 12.94 16.04
N HIS A 150 -15.23 13.39 17.26
CA HIS A 150 -14.42 12.63 18.22
C HIS A 150 -15.06 11.28 18.62
N SER A 151 -16.38 11.24 18.74
CA SER A 151 -17.13 10.02 19.06
C SER A 151 -17.29 9.07 17.86
N ARG A 152 -17.04 9.56 16.64
CA ARG A 152 -17.28 8.81 15.39
C ARG A 152 -16.02 8.37 14.67
N VAL A 153 -14.90 9.08 14.86
CA VAL A 153 -13.64 8.83 14.16
C VAL A 153 -12.57 8.47 15.19
N THR A 154 -12.22 7.18 15.23
CA THR A 154 -11.17 6.66 16.11
C THR A 154 -9.87 6.55 15.33
N LEU A 155 -8.84 7.27 15.80
CA LEU A 155 -7.49 7.19 15.25
C LEU A 155 -6.66 6.27 16.14
N LEU A 156 -6.27 5.10 15.63
CA LEU A 156 -5.54 4.07 16.40
C LEU A 156 -4.01 4.26 16.33
N GLY A 157 -3.51 5.02 15.36
CA GLY A 157 -2.07 5.15 15.11
C GLY A 157 -1.46 3.86 14.56
N THR A 158 -0.13 3.70 14.69
CA THR A 158 0.57 2.52 14.19
C THR A 158 0.14 1.27 14.96
N LEU A 159 -0.43 0.30 14.24
CA LEU A 159 -0.86 -0.98 14.80
C LEU A 159 0.17 -2.08 14.53
N PRO A 160 0.49 -2.91 15.53
CA PRO A 160 1.28 -4.12 15.29
C PRO A 160 0.47 -5.15 14.49
N HIS A 161 1.16 -6.01 13.74
CA HIS A 161 0.53 -6.92 12.77
C HIS A 161 -0.50 -7.89 13.39
N ASN A 162 -0.35 -8.26 14.66
CA ASN A 162 -1.30 -9.11 15.39
C ASN A 162 -2.65 -8.41 15.63
N MET A 163 -2.65 -7.10 15.87
CA MET A 163 -3.86 -6.31 16.15
C MET A 163 -4.61 -5.90 14.88
N VAL A 164 -3.96 -5.97 13.71
CA VAL A 164 -4.58 -5.62 12.41
C VAL A 164 -5.86 -6.42 12.19
N ARG A 165 -5.83 -7.72 12.50
CA ARG A 165 -6.97 -8.61 12.34
C ARG A 165 -8.14 -8.17 13.23
N GLU A 166 -7.88 -7.94 14.51
CA GLU A 166 -8.92 -7.57 15.48
C GLU A 166 -9.64 -6.29 15.05
N VAL A 167 -8.90 -5.33 14.50
CA VAL A 167 -9.49 -4.11 13.96
C VAL A 167 -10.28 -4.41 12.69
N LEU A 168 -9.73 -5.13 11.72
CA LEU A 168 -10.41 -5.43 10.45
C LEU A 168 -11.77 -6.11 10.64
N VAL A 169 -11.86 -7.00 11.63
CA VAL A 169 -13.08 -7.76 11.94
C VAL A 169 -14.21 -6.88 12.47
N GLN A 170 -13.90 -5.74 13.09
CA GLN A 170 -14.91 -4.78 13.57
C GLN A 170 -15.58 -4.00 12.44
N GLY A 171 -15.03 -4.04 11.23
CA GLY A 171 -15.45 -3.25 10.09
C GLY A 171 -16.33 -4.02 9.12
N GLN A 172 -17.42 -3.39 8.68
CA GLN A 172 -18.23 -3.91 7.59
C GLN A 172 -17.71 -3.45 6.23
N VAL A 173 -16.96 -2.34 6.19
CA VAL A 173 -16.37 -1.80 4.95
C VAL A 173 -14.92 -1.45 5.21
N CYS A 174 -14.01 -2.03 4.42
CA CYS A 174 -12.60 -1.62 4.40
C CYS A 174 -12.36 -0.70 3.18
N VAL A 175 -11.81 0.49 3.43
CA VAL A 175 -11.48 1.46 2.39
C VAL A 175 -9.98 1.41 2.12
N LEU A 176 -9.65 1.15 0.86
CA LEU A 176 -8.28 1.12 0.36
C LEU A 176 -8.18 2.09 -0.81
N PHE A 177 -7.55 3.24 -0.57
CA PHE A 177 -7.20 4.15 -1.67
C PHE A 177 -5.85 3.74 -2.25
N LEU A 178 -5.87 3.43 -3.54
CA LEU A 178 -4.69 3.27 -4.36
C LEU A 178 -4.73 4.35 -5.44
N MET A 179 -4.12 5.51 -5.15
CA MET A 179 -3.86 6.48 -6.20
C MET A 179 -2.72 5.93 -7.06
N LYS A 180 -3.07 5.42 -8.24
CA LYS A 180 -2.10 5.18 -9.31
C LYS A 180 -1.68 6.56 -9.79
N LEU A 181 -0.46 6.97 -9.45
CA LEU A 181 0.26 7.99 -10.21
C LEU A 181 0.48 7.36 -11.60
N LEU A 182 -0.43 7.64 -12.52
CA LEU A 182 -0.21 7.48 -13.95
C LEU A 182 0.84 8.50 -14.39
#